data_AF-A0A0F8B8R9-F1
#
_entry.id   AF-A0A0F8B8R9-F1
#
_cell.length_a   1.000
_cell.length_b   1.000
_cell.length_c   1.000
_cell.angle_alpha   90.00
_cell.angle_beta   90.00
_cell.angle_gamma   90.00
#
_symmetry.space_group_name_H-M   'P 1'
#
loop_
_entity.id
_entity.type
_entity.pdbx_description
1 polymer ?
#
loop_
_entity_poly.entity_id
_entity_poly.type
_entity_poly.pdbx_seq_one_letter_code
_entity_poly.pdbx_strand_id
1 'polypeptide(L)'
;MDIDIPIPTAKDKQTISFRNLKSISPSALSASLTSKISASPPPLTDNPSDLTKYYNETLSSCLNQLAPIKTKTVSFTHSAPWYTPELHKMKSRKRQLERLHKKTGLTVHLQAYTDYLQQYKDALNTARSTYYSHLIHSGSTNPKVLFSMVNKLLKPSNNTSNSFTTDKCNSFLSFFQTKKITIYNDLSSSPAPTACTPSPAAPLLTSQSLSQFTPMSPGELPKVMKGMKTSTCVLDPIPSHLIKDSLPAISTLITQIINSSLRSGLVPAHSNWLLSPLSSKNLDSTLTSCRTSGPSPISPFCLKYWSVLSPLNSKPTSAQMTCANHFNLVPVLNTAPKQPS
;
A
#
# COMPACT_ATOMS: atom_id res chain seq x y z
N MET A 1 26.23 37.21 26.14
CA MET A 1 26.27 35.97 25.34
C MET A 1 25.26 36.16 24.23
N ASP A 2 25.72 36.48 23.02
CA ASP A 2 24.84 36.49 21.84
C ASP A 2 24.54 35.04 21.46
N ILE A 3 23.32 34.62 21.73
CA ILE A 3 22.82 33.33 21.24
C ILE A 3 22.36 33.60 19.82
N ASP A 4 23.20 33.24 18.86
CA ASP A 4 22.87 33.29 17.44
C ASP A 4 21.77 32.27 17.16
N ILE A 5 20.52 32.73 17.09
CA ILE A 5 19.37 31.87 16.81
C ILE A 5 19.25 31.76 15.29
N PRO A 6 19.52 30.59 14.69
CA PRO A 6 19.48 30.43 13.24
C PRO A 6 18.09 30.78 12.71
N ILE A 7 18.06 31.59 11.64
CA ILE A 7 16.85 31.92 10.92
C ILE A 7 16.23 30.61 10.41
N PRO A 8 14.94 30.33 10.67
CA PRO A 8 14.30 29.13 10.17
C PRO A 8 14.41 29.07 8.65
N THR A 9 15.03 28.01 8.14
CA THR A 9 15.15 27.78 6.69
C THR A 9 13.76 27.74 6.05
N ALA A 10 13.69 28.23 4.81
CA ALA A 10 12.44 28.20 4.05
C ALA A 10 11.92 26.76 3.98
N LYS A 11 10.66 26.55 4.34
CA LYS A 11 10.05 25.21 4.39
C LYS A 11 10.07 24.58 3.00
N ASP A 12 10.57 23.35 2.91
CA ASP A 12 10.52 22.57 1.69
C ASP A 12 9.06 22.39 1.25
N LYS A 13 8.78 22.85 0.04
CA LYS A 13 7.51 22.66 -0.63
C LYS A 13 7.58 21.36 -1.40
N GLN A 14 6.67 20.43 -1.13
CA GLN A 14 6.57 19.20 -1.90
C GLN A 14 5.28 19.21 -2.72
N THR A 15 5.40 18.79 -3.98
CA THR A 15 4.24 18.55 -4.84
C THR A 15 3.70 17.15 -4.52
N ILE A 16 2.46 17.08 -4.05
CA ILE A 16 1.73 15.82 -3.86
C ILE A 16 0.70 15.66 -4.98
N SER A 17 0.48 14.41 -5.40
CA SER A 17 -0.57 14.02 -6.34
C SER A 17 -1.69 13.28 -5.62
N PHE A 18 -2.94 13.53 -5.99
CA PHE A 18 -4.10 12.86 -5.42
C PHE A 18 -5.24 12.76 -6.44
N ARG A 19 -6.14 11.81 -6.23
CA ARG A 19 -7.39 11.66 -7.00
C ARG A 19 -8.58 11.73 -6.06
N ASN A 20 -9.67 12.34 -6.51
CA ASN A 20 -10.93 12.34 -5.75
C ASN A 20 -11.73 11.07 -6.05
N LEU A 21 -11.33 9.96 -5.46
CA LEU A 21 -12.00 8.67 -5.68
C LEU A 21 -13.42 8.64 -5.07
N LYS A 22 -13.68 9.48 -4.06
CA LYS A 22 -14.97 9.57 -3.37
C LYS A 22 -16.05 10.24 -4.21
N SER A 23 -15.69 11.01 -5.23
CA SER A 23 -16.67 11.66 -6.12
C SER A 23 -17.13 10.77 -7.27
N ILE A 24 -16.58 9.56 -7.41
CA ILE A 24 -16.97 8.63 -8.47
C ILE A 24 -18.29 7.98 -8.06
N SER A 25 -19.35 8.20 -8.85
CA SER A 25 -20.61 7.47 -8.65
C SER A 25 -20.52 6.07 -9.29
N PRO A 26 -21.03 5.02 -8.63
CA PRO A 26 -21.06 3.66 -9.18
C PRO A 26 -21.73 3.56 -10.55
N SER A 27 -22.84 4.28 -10.73
CA SER A 27 -23.59 4.30 -11.98
C SER A 27 -22.82 4.94 -13.13
N ALA A 28 -22.10 6.04 -12.89
CA ALA A 28 -21.27 6.68 -13.91
C ALA A 28 -20.08 5.79 -14.31
N LEU A 29 -19.48 5.11 -13.33
CA LEU A 29 -18.38 4.18 -13.60
C LEU A 29 -18.86 2.96 -14.41
N SER A 30 -20.00 2.35 -14.04
CA SER A 30 -20.61 1.28 -14.84
C SER A 30 -20.96 1.73 -16.26
N ALA A 31 -21.59 2.90 -16.43
CA ALA A 31 -21.94 3.42 -17.75
C ALA A 31 -20.71 3.68 -18.62
N SER A 32 -19.66 4.27 -18.03
CA SER A 32 -18.39 4.52 -18.71
C SER A 32 -17.71 3.21 -19.13
N LEU A 33 -17.70 2.19 -18.25
CA LEU A 33 -17.18 0.86 -18.57
C LEU A 33 -17.95 0.20 -19.70
N THR A 34 -19.28 0.14 -19.63
CA THR A 34 -20.11 -0.47 -20.68
C THR A 34 -19.87 0.23 -22.02
N SER A 35 -19.87 1.57 -22.04
CA SER A 35 -19.60 2.35 -23.25
C SER A 35 -18.23 2.06 -23.85
N LYS A 36 -17.18 2.00 -23.01
CA LYS A 36 -15.81 1.69 -23.46
C LYS A 36 -15.68 0.27 -23.99
N ILE A 37 -16.26 -0.70 -23.30
CA ILE A 37 -16.23 -2.11 -23.70
C ILE A 37 -17.01 -2.32 -24.99
N SER A 38 -18.14 -1.64 -25.19
CA SER A 38 -18.89 -1.69 -26.45
C SER A 38 -18.14 -1.02 -27.61
N ALA A 39 -17.46 0.10 -27.35
CA ALA A 39 -16.72 0.83 -28.40
C ALA A 39 -15.42 0.12 -28.81
N SER A 40 -14.74 -0.53 -27.87
CA SER A 40 -13.53 -1.31 -28.12
C SER A 40 -13.70 -2.65 -27.41
N PRO A 41 -14.18 -3.70 -28.10
CA PRO A 41 -14.41 -4.99 -27.47
C PRO A 41 -13.09 -5.64 -27.03
N PRO A 42 -13.12 -6.56 -26.04
CA PRO A 42 -11.95 -7.32 -25.63
C PRO A 42 -11.33 -8.06 -26.82
N PRO A 43 -10.00 -8.23 -26.84
CA PRO A 43 -9.34 -8.98 -27.90
C PRO A 43 -9.81 -10.43 -27.92
N LEU A 44 -10.02 -10.99 -29.12
CA LEU A 44 -10.33 -12.40 -29.34
C LEU A 44 -9.05 -13.23 -29.15
N THR A 45 -8.57 -13.34 -27.92
CA THR A 45 -7.39 -14.14 -27.58
C THR A 45 -7.68 -15.05 -26.40
N ASP A 46 -7.07 -16.23 -26.42
CA ASP A 46 -7.09 -17.15 -25.26
C ASP A 46 -5.93 -16.87 -24.29
N ASN A 47 -5.13 -15.83 -24.54
CA ASN A 47 -4.01 -15.44 -23.69
C ASN A 47 -4.50 -14.56 -22.52
N PRO A 48 -4.34 -15.02 -21.26
CA PRO A 48 -4.83 -14.28 -20.10
C PRO A 48 -4.08 -12.96 -19.88
N SER A 49 -2.85 -12.83 -20.39
CA SER A 49 -2.07 -11.59 -20.32
C SER A 49 -2.67 -10.47 -21.17
N ASP A 50 -3.18 -10.77 -22.36
CA ASP A 50 -3.73 -9.76 -23.25
C ASP A 50 -5.09 -9.25 -22.73
N LEU A 51 -5.93 -10.16 -22.24
CA LEU A 51 -7.21 -9.83 -21.62
C LEU A 51 -7.04 -8.98 -20.36
N THR A 52 -6.04 -9.30 -19.53
CA THR A 52 -5.80 -8.55 -18.29
C THR A 52 -5.13 -7.19 -18.57
N LYS A 53 -4.32 -7.08 -19.64
CA LYS A 53 -3.82 -5.79 -20.13
C LYS A 53 -4.98 -4.89 -20.56
N TYR A 54 -5.88 -5.41 -21.40
CA TYR A 54 -7.10 -4.69 -21.81
C TYR A 54 -7.94 -4.25 -20.61
N TYR A 55 -8.16 -5.14 -19.63
CA TYR A 55 -8.86 -4.83 -18.38
C TYR A 55 -8.22 -3.65 -17.63
N ASN A 56 -6.89 -3.66 -17.45
CA ASN A 56 -6.17 -2.61 -16.75
C ASN A 56 -6.21 -1.26 -17.49
N GLU A 57 -6.08 -1.29 -18.81
CA GLU A 57 -6.14 -0.10 -19.66
C GLU A 57 -7.54 0.53 -19.66
N THR A 58 -8.59 -0.28 -19.82
CA THR A 58 -9.98 0.18 -19.81
C THR A 58 -10.33 0.80 -18.46
N LEU A 59 -9.99 0.14 -17.35
CA LEU A 59 -10.23 0.69 -16.01
C LEU A 59 -9.45 1.98 -15.76
N SER A 60 -8.17 2.01 -16.12
CA SER A 60 -7.34 3.21 -15.97
C SER A 60 -7.88 4.38 -16.79
N SER A 61 -8.37 4.11 -18.01
CA SER A 61 -9.00 5.11 -18.89
C SER A 61 -10.27 5.69 -18.26
N CYS A 62 -11.20 4.84 -17.82
CA CYS A 62 -12.43 5.27 -17.14
C CYS A 62 -12.11 6.06 -15.86
N LEU A 63 -11.13 5.61 -15.07
CA LEU A 63 -10.71 6.30 -13.86
C LEU A 63 -10.13 7.69 -14.16
N ASN A 64 -9.31 7.80 -15.20
CA ASN A 64 -8.74 9.08 -15.63
C ASN A 64 -9.82 10.06 -16.10
N GLN A 65 -10.85 9.57 -16.77
CA GLN A 65 -11.97 10.38 -17.23
C GLN A 65 -12.85 10.87 -16.06
N LEU A 66 -13.16 10.01 -15.10
CA LEU A 66 -14.06 10.34 -13.98
C LEU A 66 -13.36 11.06 -12.82
N ALA A 67 -12.08 10.77 -12.59
CA ALA A 67 -11.30 11.31 -11.48
C ALA A 67 -9.82 11.52 -11.89
N PRO A 68 -9.52 12.58 -12.67
CA PRO A 68 -8.15 12.87 -13.09
C PRO A 68 -7.22 13.16 -11.90
N ILE A 69 -5.91 12.91 -12.09
CA ILE A 69 -4.89 13.24 -11.09
C ILE A 69 -4.83 14.76 -10.94
N LYS A 70 -4.88 15.22 -9.69
CA LYS A 70 -4.62 16.62 -9.33
C LYS A 70 -3.33 16.70 -8.55
N THR A 71 -2.56 17.75 -8.77
CA THR A 71 -1.36 18.05 -8.00
C THR A 71 -1.58 19.27 -7.12
N LYS A 72 -1.01 19.25 -5.92
CA LYS A 72 -0.97 20.40 -5.02
C LYS A 72 0.39 20.52 -4.39
N THR A 73 0.90 21.74 -4.31
CA THR A 73 2.10 22.06 -3.55
C THR A 73 1.71 22.23 -2.09
N VAL A 74 2.24 21.37 -1.23
CA VAL A 74 2.03 21.43 0.22
C VAL A 74 3.36 21.70 0.92
N SER A 75 3.29 22.43 2.03
CA SER A 75 4.43 22.53 2.95
C SER A 75 4.16 21.61 4.12
N PHE A 76 5.10 20.70 4.38
CA PHE A 76 5.04 19.88 5.58
C PHE A 76 5.54 20.73 6.73
N THR A 77 4.63 21.23 7.56
CA THR A 77 5.02 21.80 8.85
C THR A 77 5.24 20.67 9.83
N HIS A 78 6.33 20.70 10.59
CA HIS A 78 6.42 19.93 11.82
C HIS A 78 5.11 20.15 12.61
N SER A 79 4.45 19.04 12.96
CA SER A 79 3.30 19.10 13.85
C SER A 79 3.73 19.83 15.11
N ALA A 80 2.97 20.82 15.56
CA ALA A 80 3.19 21.54 16.80
C ALA A 80 2.22 20.96 17.84
N PRO A 81 2.58 19.88 18.55
CA PRO A 81 1.62 19.12 19.35
C PRO A 81 1.17 19.91 20.60
N TRP A 82 1.94 20.93 20.97
CA TRP A 82 1.62 21.90 22.01
C TRP A 82 0.61 22.97 21.57
N TYR A 83 0.27 23.06 20.28
CA TYR A 83 -0.65 24.07 19.77
C TYR A 83 -2.11 23.59 19.88
N THR A 84 -2.78 23.99 20.96
CA THR A 84 -4.10 23.49 21.33
C THR A 84 -5.25 24.15 20.55
N PRO A 85 -6.45 23.53 20.50
CA PRO A 85 -7.65 24.15 19.94
C PRO A 85 -8.01 25.50 20.58
N GLU A 86 -7.67 25.68 21.86
CA GLU A 86 -7.91 26.94 22.56
C GLU A 86 -7.02 28.05 22.02
N LEU A 87 -5.73 27.77 21.74
CA LEU A 87 -4.84 28.72 21.08
C LEU A 87 -5.32 29.09 19.67
N HIS A 88 -5.97 28.17 18.94
CA HIS A 88 -6.62 28.50 17.67
C HIS A 88 -7.77 29.50 17.83
N LYS A 89 -8.62 29.33 18.85
CA LYS A 89 -9.71 30.28 19.16
C LYS A 89 -9.15 31.64 19.56
N MET A 90 -8.16 31.66 20.44
CA MET A 90 -7.50 32.90 20.86
C MET A 90 -6.88 33.63 19.66
N LYS A 91 -6.15 32.94 18.78
CA LYS A 91 -5.58 33.55 17.56
C LYS A 91 -6.67 34.15 16.66
N SER A 92 -7.83 33.49 16.56
CA SER A 92 -8.97 33.98 15.80
C SER A 92 -9.56 35.24 16.41
N ARG A 93 -9.77 35.25 17.74
CA ARG A 93 -10.26 36.42 18.48
C ARG A 93 -9.29 37.60 18.40
N LYS A 94 -7.98 37.36 18.55
CA LYS A 94 -6.93 38.36 18.35
C LYS A 94 -7.03 39.02 16.98
N ARG A 95 -7.23 38.24 15.91
CA ARG A 95 -7.42 38.77 14.54
C ARG A 95 -8.72 39.56 14.40
N GLN A 96 -9.79 39.19 15.09
CA GLN A 96 -11.03 39.98 15.10
C GLN A 96 -10.82 41.36 15.72
N LEU A 97 -10.14 41.43 16.87
CA LEU A 97 -9.81 42.70 17.54
C LEU A 97 -8.87 43.56 16.69
N GLU A 98 -7.86 42.95 16.05
CA GLU A 98 -6.96 43.65 15.13
C GLU A 98 -7.73 44.30 13.97
N ARG A 99 -8.65 43.55 13.36
CA ARG A 99 -9.50 44.05 12.27
C ARG A 99 -10.46 45.14 12.76
N LEU A 100 -11.00 45.00 13.97
CA LEU A 100 -11.89 45.99 14.56
C LEU A 100 -11.16 47.32 14.80
N HIS A 101 -9.95 47.27 15.36
CA HIS A 101 -9.10 48.46 15.53
C HIS A 101 -8.77 49.10 14.17
N LYS A 102 -8.33 48.32 13.18
CA LYS A 102 -8.07 48.83 11.82
C LYS A 102 -9.28 49.48 11.16
N LYS A 103 -10.49 49.00 11.44
CA LYS A 103 -11.75 49.54 10.90
C LYS A 103 -12.17 50.84 11.59
N THR A 104 -11.97 50.94 12.90
CA THR A 104 -12.57 52.01 13.72
C THR A 104 -11.58 53.11 14.09
N GLY A 105 -10.28 52.82 14.15
CA GLY A 105 -9.25 53.75 14.59
C GLY A 105 -9.32 54.14 16.08
N LEU A 106 -10.27 53.62 16.86
CA LEU A 106 -10.46 54.03 18.25
C LEU A 106 -9.39 53.44 19.18
N THR A 107 -8.95 54.26 20.15
CA THR A 107 -7.96 53.89 21.18
C THR A 107 -8.43 52.72 22.05
N VAL A 108 -9.73 52.64 22.36
CA VAL A 108 -10.30 51.53 23.16
C VAL A 108 -10.12 50.18 22.45
N HIS A 109 -10.27 50.16 21.12
CA HIS A 109 -10.06 48.93 20.34
C HIS A 109 -8.59 48.58 20.19
N LEU A 110 -7.69 49.58 20.16
CA LEU A 110 -6.25 49.35 20.23
C LEU A 110 -5.87 48.71 21.56
N GLN A 111 -6.36 49.27 22.68
CA GLN A 111 -6.11 48.74 24.01
C GLN A 111 -6.62 47.30 24.16
N ALA A 112 -7.86 47.04 23.73
CA ALA A 112 -8.41 45.69 23.74
C ALA A 112 -7.58 44.71 22.90
N TYR A 113 -7.05 45.16 21.75
CA TYR A 113 -6.16 44.34 20.93
C TYR A 113 -4.81 44.08 21.60
N THR A 114 -4.18 45.09 22.21
CA THR A 114 -2.88 44.96 22.87
C THR A 114 -2.96 44.06 24.10
N ASP A 115 -4.00 44.22 24.91
CA ASP A 115 -4.23 43.40 26.11
C ASP A 115 -4.45 41.94 25.72
N TYR A 116 -5.27 41.71 24.69
CA TYR A 116 -5.54 40.36 24.20
C TYR A 116 -4.33 39.74 23.49
N LEU A 117 -3.50 40.54 22.82
CA LEU A 117 -2.24 40.09 22.25
C LEU A 117 -1.30 39.59 23.35
N GLN A 118 -1.23 40.30 24.49
CA GLN A 118 -0.41 39.88 25.62
C GLN A 118 -0.92 38.56 26.21
N GLN A 119 -2.22 38.45 26.49
CA GLN A 119 -2.84 37.20 26.96
C GLN A 119 -2.57 36.02 26.01
N TYR A 120 -2.62 36.25 24.69
CA TYR A 120 -2.31 35.22 23.70
C TYR A 120 -0.83 34.81 23.71
N LYS A 121 0.10 35.75 23.91
CA LYS A 121 1.54 35.44 24.05
C LYS A 121 1.79 34.61 25.31
N ASP A 122 1.17 34.97 26.42
CA ASP A 122 1.33 34.26 27.70
C ASP A 122 0.76 32.85 27.61
N ALA A 123 -0.40 32.68 26.96
CA ALA A 123 -0.98 31.37 26.69
C ALA A 123 -0.09 30.50 25.77
N LEU A 124 0.53 31.10 24.74
CA LEU A 124 1.48 30.39 23.88
C LEU A 124 2.70 29.89 24.66
N ASN A 125 3.29 30.77 25.46
CA ASN A 125 4.46 30.42 26.27
C ASN A 125 4.10 29.34 27.29
N THR A 126 2.96 29.46 27.95
CA THR A 126 2.46 28.46 28.91
C THR A 126 2.28 27.10 28.23
N ALA A 127 1.52 27.03 27.13
CA ALA A 127 1.28 25.78 26.43
C ALA A 127 2.56 25.11 25.95
N ARG A 128 3.51 25.90 25.43
CA ARG A 128 4.81 25.40 24.96
C ARG A 128 5.65 24.88 26.13
N SER A 129 5.75 25.65 27.22
CA SER A 129 6.48 25.28 28.43
C SER A 129 5.89 24.03 29.09
N THR A 130 4.58 23.96 29.26
CA THR A 130 3.89 22.80 29.85
C THR A 130 4.14 21.53 29.03
N TYR A 131 4.03 21.62 27.70
CA TYR A 131 4.27 20.46 26.83
C TYR A 131 5.70 19.95 26.94
N TYR A 132 6.70 20.81 26.77
CA TYR A 132 8.09 20.37 26.84
C TYR A 132 8.51 19.96 28.25
N SER A 133 7.99 20.62 29.28
CA SER A 133 8.18 20.18 30.67
C SER A 133 7.64 18.78 30.86
N HIS A 134 6.37 18.52 30.52
CA HIS A 134 5.79 17.18 30.62
C HIS A 134 6.61 16.15 29.84
N LEU A 135 7.04 16.50 28.64
CA LEU A 135 7.84 15.61 27.80
C LEU A 135 9.20 15.27 28.46
N ILE A 136 9.88 16.25 29.05
CA ILE A 136 11.12 16.04 29.83
C ILE A 136 10.87 15.17 31.07
N HIS A 137 9.82 15.46 31.84
CA HIS A 137 9.49 14.68 33.04
C HIS A 137 9.16 13.23 32.69
N SER A 138 8.42 13.00 31.60
CA SER A 138 8.09 11.65 31.13
C SER A 138 9.31 10.82 30.70
N GLY A 139 10.38 11.48 30.25
CA GLY A 139 11.64 10.84 29.84
C GLY A 139 12.72 10.82 30.94
N SER A 140 12.45 11.37 32.12
CA SER A 140 13.45 11.53 33.20
C SER A 140 14.01 10.22 33.73
N THR A 141 13.25 9.13 33.62
CA THR A 141 13.65 7.78 34.07
C THR A 141 14.59 7.08 33.08
N ASN A 142 14.71 7.56 31.84
CA ASN A 142 15.53 6.94 30.80
C ASN A 142 16.40 7.98 30.06
N PRO A 143 17.71 8.07 30.37
CA PRO A 143 18.57 9.08 29.77
C PRO A 143 18.66 8.97 28.25
N LYS A 144 18.52 7.76 27.66
CA LYS A 144 18.52 7.59 26.19
C LYS A 144 17.33 8.29 25.53
N VAL A 145 16.15 8.20 26.14
CA VAL A 145 14.92 8.86 25.66
C VAL A 145 15.06 10.38 25.77
N LEU A 146 15.59 10.86 26.89
CA LEU A 146 15.87 12.28 27.11
C LEU A 146 16.85 12.85 26.07
N PHE A 147 18.02 12.22 25.89
CA PHE A 147 19.02 12.67 24.92
C PHE A 147 18.51 12.57 23.48
N SER A 148 17.76 11.52 23.14
CA SER A 148 17.09 11.41 21.82
C SER A 148 16.13 12.57 21.58
N MET A 149 15.37 12.96 22.59
CA MET A 149 14.41 14.05 22.54
C MET A 149 15.08 15.42 22.42
N VAL A 150 16.13 15.68 23.20
CA VAL A 150 16.96 16.89 23.08
C VAL A 150 17.56 16.98 21.68
N ASN A 151 18.09 15.87 21.16
CA ASN A 151 18.58 15.81 19.79
C ASN A 151 17.49 16.10 18.75
N LYS A 152 16.26 15.61 18.92
CA LYS A 152 15.13 15.95 18.02
C LYS A 152 14.77 17.44 18.05
N LEU A 153 14.90 18.11 19.20
CA LEU A 153 14.59 19.53 19.35
C LEU A 153 15.69 20.44 18.79
N LEU A 154 16.94 20.08 19.03
CA LEU A 154 18.11 20.87 18.61
C LEU A 154 18.54 20.55 17.18
N LYS A 155 18.29 19.33 16.70
CA LYS A 155 18.54 18.88 15.33
C LYS A 155 17.24 18.31 14.76
N PRO A 156 16.32 19.16 14.28
CA PRO A 156 15.15 18.68 13.56
C PRO A 156 15.64 17.84 12.38
N SER A 157 15.47 16.52 12.44
CA SER A 157 15.85 15.69 11.30
C SER A 157 14.90 16.05 10.16
N ASN A 158 15.48 16.42 9.02
CA ASN A 158 14.75 16.55 7.76
C ASN A 158 14.27 15.15 7.35
N ASN A 159 13.21 14.68 7.99
CA ASN A 159 12.59 13.38 7.73
C ASN A 159 11.88 13.33 6.36
N THR A 160 12.12 14.33 5.50
CA THR A 160 11.62 14.35 4.12
C THR A 160 12.43 13.44 3.20
N SER A 161 13.48 12.77 3.68
CA SER A 161 14.16 11.74 2.90
C SER A 161 13.79 10.35 3.39
N ASN A 162 12.57 9.91 3.03
CA ASN A 162 12.35 8.48 2.79
C ASN A 162 13.12 8.12 1.51
N SER A 163 14.46 8.04 1.63
CA SER A 163 15.38 7.59 0.57
C SER A 163 15.24 6.08 0.40
N PHE A 164 14.06 5.63 -0.02
CA PHE A 164 13.94 4.42 -0.81
C PHE A 164 14.27 4.84 -2.24
N THR A 165 15.57 4.93 -2.53
CA THR A 165 16.00 5.08 -3.92
C THR A 165 15.69 3.78 -4.65
N THR A 166 15.37 3.87 -5.94
CA THR A 166 15.18 2.71 -6.81
C THR A 166 16.33 1.71 -6.67
N ASP A 167 17.56 2.20 -6.50
CA ASP A 167 18.76 1.38 -6.31
C ASP A 167 18.75 0.57 -5.01
N LYS A 168 18.28 1.15 -3.90
CA LYS A 168 18.13 0.42 -2.63
C LYS A 168 17.04 -0.64 -2.73
N CYS A 169 15.93 -0.33 -3.39
CA CYS A 169 14.86 -1.30 -3.65
C CYS A 169 15.34 -2.46 -4.54
N ASN A 170 16.10 -2.15 -5.59
CA ASN A 170 16.69 -3.15 -6.49
C ASN A 170 17.75 -4.00 -5.79
N SER A 171 18.59 -3.39 -4.94
CA SER A 171 19.59 -4.12 -4.14
C SER A 171 18.92 -5.03 -3.11
N PHE A 172 17.81 -4.60 -2.52
CA PHE A 172 17.01 -5.43 -1.63
C PHE A 172 16.40 -6.61 -2.40
N LEU A 173 15.82 -6.37 -3.58
CA LEU A 173 15.27 -7.43 -4.43
C LEU A 173 16.35 -8.45 -4.84
N SER A 174 17.51 -7.97 -5.29
CA SER A 174 18.62 -8.83 -5.72
C SER A 174 19.13 -9.70 -4.57
N PHE A 175 19.20 -9.17 -3.35
CA PHE A 175 19.56 -9.96 -2.17
C PHE A 175 18.66 -11.19 -1.98
N PHE A 176 17.33 -11.03 -2.09
CA PHE A 176 16.40 -12.17 -1.95
C PHE A 176 16.45 -13.12 -3.16
N GLN A 177 16.63 -12.59 -4.37
CA GLN A 177 16.80 -13.41 -5.56
C GLN A 177 18.07 -14.27 -5.47
N THR A 178 19.20 -13.67 -5.08
CA THR A 178 20.46 -14.38 -4.84
C THR A 178 20.29 -15.42 -3.74
N LYS A 179 19.71 -15.05 -2.59
CA LYS A 179 19.49 -15.99 -1.48
C LYS A 179 18.61 -17.17 -1.90
N LYS A 180 17.56 -16.92 -2.69
CA LYS A 180 16.73 -17.98 -3.28
C LYS A 180 17.60 -18.91 -4.13
N ILE A 181 18.35 -18.37 -5.08
CA ILE A 181 19.22 -19.14 -5.98
C ILE A 181 20.25 -19.96 -5.17
N THR A 182 20.90 -19.37 -4.17
CA THR A 182 21.85 -20.06 -3.29
C THR A 182 21.19 -21.25 -2.60
N ILE A 183 20.01 -21.09 -2.00
CA ILE A 183 19.29 -22.19 -1.34
C ILE A 183 18.96 -23.32 -2.34
N TYR A 184 18.48 -23.00 -3.55
CA TYR A 184 18.21 -24.03 -4.56
C TYR A 184 19.47 -24.74 -5.00
N ASN A 185 20.58 -24.02 -5.14
CA ASN A 185 21.87 -24.61 -5.51
C ASN A 185 22.42 -25.50 -4.39
N ASP A 186 22.31 -25.08 -3.12
CA ASP A 186 22.73 -25.87 -1.96
C ASP A 186 21.91 -27.16 -1.82
N LEU A 187 20.59 -27.08 -2.07
CA LEU A 187 19.71 -28.25 -2.08
C LEU A 187 20.01 -29.19 -3.26
N SER A 188 20.38 -28.65 -4.43
CA SER A 188 20.69 -29.43 -5.63
C SER A 188 22.10 -30.01 -5.63
N SER A 189 23.00 -29.48 -4.79
CA SER A 189 24.38 -29.92 -4.63
C SER A 189 24.58 -30.87 -3.44
N SER A 190 23.51 -31.20 -2.71
CA SER A 190 23.55 -32.26 -1.70
C SER A 190 23.70 -33.62 -2.39
N PRO A 191 24.84 -34.33 -2.24
CA PRO A 191 24.98 -35.65 -2.80
C PRO A 191 23.95 -36.58 -2.15
N ALA A 192 23.22 -37.33 -2.97
CA ALA A 192 22.31 -38.37 -2.51
C ALA A 192 23.04 -39.25 -1.48
N PRO A 193 22.44 -39.55 -0.32
CA PRO A 193 23.07 -40.44 0.64
C PRO A 193 23.27 -41.81 -0.01
N THR A 194 24.52 -42.17 -0.27
CA THR A 194 24.96 -43.51 -0.63
C THR A 194 24.81 -44.40 0.61
N ALA A 195 23.58 -44.83 0.90
CA ALA A 195 23.31 -45.89 1.86
C ALA A 195 22.01 -46.59 1.48
N CYS A 196 22.14 -47.77 0.90
CA CYS A 196 21.06 -48.73 0.77
C CYS A 196 20.58 -49.16 2.17
N THR A 197 19.52 -48.54 2.66
CA THR A 197 18.68 -49.08 3.72
C THR A 197 17.22 -49.00 3.26
N PRO A 198 16.44 -50.09 3.27
CA PRO A 198 15.05 -50.07 2.85
C PRO A 198 14.24 -49.25 3.86
N SER A 199 14.04 -47.97 3.55
CA SER A 199 13.11 -47.10 4.25
C SER A 199 11.68 -47.57 3.95
N PRO A 200 10.76 -47.66 4.93
CA PRO A 200 9.37 -48.01 4.67
C PRO A 200 8.82 -47.03 3.65
N ALA A 201 8.22 -47.57 2.57
CA ALA A 201 7.73 -46.84 1.43
C ALA A 201 7.03 -45.55 1.88
N ALA A 202 7.58 -44.40 1.48
CA ALA A 202 6.88 -43.13 1.60
C ALA A 202 5.48 -43.33 1.00
N PRO A 203 4.40 -42.93 1.69
CA PRO A 203 3.06 -43.12 1.17
C PRO A 203 3.03 -42.51 -0.22
N LEU A 204 2.68 -43.35 -1.21
CA LEU A 204 2.56 -42.97 -2.60
C LEU A 204 1.58 -41.79 -2.62
N LEU A 205 2.10 -40.57 -2.68
CA LEU A 205 1.27 -39.39 -2.88
C LEU A 205 0.65 -39.63 -4.25
N THR A 206 -0.62 -40.04 -4.27
CA THR A 206 -1.40 -40.10 -5.49
C THR A 206 -1.46 -38.66 -5.98
N SER A 207 -0.53 -38.27 -6.86
CA SER A 207 -0.62 -37.00 -7.55
C SER A 207 -1.81 -37.14 -8.49
N GLN A 208 -2.99 -36.82 -7.99
CA GLN A 208 -4.16 -36.67 -8.86
C GLN A 208 -3.82 -35.51 -9.78
N SER A 209 -3.47 -35.83 -11.02
CA SER A 209 -3.24 -34.83 -12.06
C SER A 209 -4.56 -34.10 -12.26
N LEU A 210 -4.57 -32.80 -11.99
CA LEU A 210 -5.71 -31.94 -12.30
C LEU A 210 -5.79 -31.82 -13.83
N SER A 211 -6.56 -32.70 -14.46
CA SER A 211 -6.64 -32.80 -15.91
C SER A 211 -7.53 -31.72 -16.55
N GLN A 212 -8.51 -31.20 -15.80
CA GLN A 212 -9.44 -30.20 -16.33
C GLN A 212 -10.04 -29.32 -15.23
N PHE A 213 -10.16 -28.02 -15.54
CA PHE A 213 -10.93 -27.07 -14.73
C PHE A 213 -12.28 -26.81 -15.38
N THR A 214 -13.34 -26.79 -14.58
CA THR A 214 -14.67 -26.35 -15.03
C THR A 214 -14.65 -24.82 -15.23
N PRO A 215 -14.99 -24.30 -16.41
CA PRO A 215 -15.10 -22.86 -16.62
C PRO A 215 -16.14 -22.24 -15.70
N MET A 216 -15.82 -21.08 -15.13
CA MET A 216 -16.73 -20.29 -14.31
C MET A 216 -17.80 -19.64 -15.18
N SER A 217 -19.06 -19.68 -14.70
CA SER A 217 -20.14 -18.92 -15.33
C SER A 217 -20.21 -17.47 -14.80
N PRO A 218 -20.64 -16.48 -15.61
CA PRO A 218 -20.77 -15.09 -15.15
C PRO A 218 -21.71 -14.90 -13.95
N GLY A 219 -22.68 -15.81 -13.76
CA GLY A 219 -23.62 -15.78 -12.62
C GLY A 219 -23.03 -16.30 -11.30
N GLU A 220 -21.91 -17.02 -11.34
CA GLU A 220 -21.20 -17.51 -10.15
C GLU A 220 -20.20 -16.49 -9.60
N LEU A 221 -19.69 -15.62 -10.46
CA LEU A 221 -18.71 -14.59 -10.10
C LEU A 221 -19.17 -13.70 -8.92
N PRO A 222 -20.43 -13.18 -8.87
CA PRO A 222 -20.90 -12.40 -7.73
C PRO A 222 -20.88 -13.17 -6.40
N LYS A 223 -21.17 -14.48 -6.43
CA LYS A 223 -21.16 -15.33 -5.23
C LYS A 223 -19.74 -15.47 -4.67
N VAL A 224 -18.77 -15.70 -5.55
CA VAL A 224 -17.34 -15.76 -5.20
C VAL A 224 -16.88 -14.41 -4.64
N MET A 225 -17.24 -13.30 -5.30
CA MET A 225 -16.83 -11.95 -4.90
C MET A 225 -17.42 -11.47 -3.58
N LYS A 226 -18.60 -11.98 -3.19
CA LYS A 226 -19.22 -11.67 -1.90
C LYS A 226 -18.41 -12.22 -0.72
N GLY A 227 -17.76 -13.38 -0.90
CA GLY A 227 -16.89 -13.99 0.12
C GLY A 227 -15.49 -13.35 0.23
N MET A 228 -15.09 -12.52 -0.73
CA MET A 228 -13.74 -11.96 -0.82
C MET A 228 -13.58 -10.67 -0.02
N LYS A 229 -12.46 -10.54 0.70
CA LYS A 229 -12.04 -9.29 1.34
C LYS A 229 -11.82 -8.18 0.31
N THR A 230 -12.46 -7.02 0.54
CA THR A 230 -12.26 -5.77 -0.20
C THR A 230 -10.93 -5.11 0.20
N SER A 231 -9.81 -5.65 -0.27
CA SER A 231 -8.52 -4.97 -0.17
C SER A 231 -8.02 -4.52 -1.55
N THR A 232 -7.60 -3.27 -1.65
CA THR A 232 -6.99 -2.74 -2.88
C THR A 232 -5.48 -2.93 -2.80
N CYS A 233 -4.84 -3.34 -3.90
CA CYS A 233 -3.39 -3.35 -4.03
C CYS A 233 -2.90 -2.10 -4.78
N VAL A 234 -1.62 -1.74 -4.62
CA VAL A 234 -1.04 -0.56 -5.32
C VAL A 234 -1.00 -0.73 -6.84
N LEU A 235 -0.97 -1.97 -7.32
CA LEU A 235 -1.00 -2.31 -8.75
C LEU A 235 -2.42 -2.36 -9.33
N ASP A 236 -3.46 -2.26 -8.50
CA ASP A 236 -4.84 -2.25 -8.99
C ASP A 236 -5.12 -0.91 -9.69
N PRO A 237 -5.68 -0.92 -10.92
CA PRO A 237 -5.97 0.31 -11.64
C PRO A 237 -7.05 1.15 -10.94
N ILE A 238 -7.95 0.51 -10.18
CA ILE A 238 -9.04 1.14 -9.43
C ILE A 238 -9.22 0.42 -8.07
N PRO A 239 -9.61 1.15 -6.99
CA PRO A 239 -10.01 0.53 -5.73
C PRO A 239 -11.03 -0.60 -5.85
N SER A 240 -10.84 -1.67 -5.07
CA SER A 240 -11.68 -2.87 -5.16
C SER A 240 -13.16 -2.65 -4.81
N HIS A 241 -13.50 -1.62 -4.03
CA HIS A 241 -14.91 -1.31 -3.74
C HIS A 241 -15.64 -0.84 -5.00
N LEU A 242 -15.01 0.04 -5.81
CA LEU A 242 -15.59 0.51 -7.07
C LEU A 242 -15.76 -0.63 -8.07
N ILE A 243 -14.83 -1.60 -8.09
CA ILE A 243 -14.97 -2.79 -8.94
C ILE A 243 -16.15 -3.66 -8.51
N LYS A 244 -16.41 -3.77 -7.20
CA LYS A 244 -17.60 -4.49 -6.70
C LYS A 244 -18.89 -3.75 -7.06
N ASP A 245 -18.90 -2.43 -6.94
CA ASP A 245 -20.07 -1.61 -7.23
C ASP A 245 -20.40 -1.60 -8.74
N SER A 246 -19.38 -1.74 -9.60
CA SER A 246 -19.52 -1.83 -11.06
C SER A 246 -19.42 -3.25 -11.62
N LEU A 247 -19.55 -4.27 -10.77
CA LEU A 247 -19.36 -5.66 -11.17
C LEU A 247 -20.24 -6.07 -12.36
N PRO A 248 -21.53 -5.71 -12.45
CA PRO A 248 -22.36 -6.13 -13.58
C PRO A 248 -21.82 -5.71 -14.95
N ALA A 249 -21.13 -4.57 -15.03
CA ALA A 249 -20.58 -4.04 -16.28
C ALA A 249 -19.30 -4.76 -16.72
N ILE A 250 -18.56 -5.38 -15.78
CA ILE A 250 -17.23 -5.94 -16.03
C ILE A 250 -17.14 -7.45 -15.75
N SER A 251 -18.24 -8.05 -15.30
CA SER A 251 -18.33 -9.46 -14.89
C SER A 251 -17.93 -10.41 -16.02
N THR A 252 -18.41 -10.17 -17.24
CA THR A 252 -18.07 -10.97 -18.42
C THR A 252 -16.57 -10.95 -18.69
N LEU A 253 -15.94 -9.78 -18.61
CA LEU A 253 -14.51 -9.62 -18.85
C LEU A 253 -13.67 -10.33 -17.77
N ILE A 254 -14.03 -10.17 -16.50
CA ILE A 254 -13.35 -10.88 -15.40
C ILE A 254 -13.51 -12.40 -15.57
N THR A 255 -14.69 -12.87 -15.95
CA THR A 255 -14.96 -14.29 -16.18
C THR A 255 -14.13 -14.83 -17.34
N GLN A 256 -13.99 -14.07 -18.44
CA GLN A 256 -13.14 -14.43 -19.57
C GLN A 256 -11.67 -14.56 -19.16
N ILE A 257 -11.15 -13.63 -18.35
CA ILE A 257 -9.77 -13.69 -17.84
C ILE A 257 -9.56 -14.95 -16.99
N ILE A 258 -10.49 -15.24 -16.06
CA ILE A 258 -10.43 -16.42 -15.20
C ILE A 258 -10.45 -17.69 -16.05
N ASN A 259 -11.39 -17.81 -16.99
CA ASN A 259 -11.54 -19.00 -17.82
C ASN A 259 -10.38 -19.19 -18.80
N SER A 260 -9.81 -18.10 -19.33
CA SER A 260 -8.59 -18.15 -20.14
C SER A 260 -7.40 -18.65 -19.31
N SER A 261 -7.26 -18.18 -18.07
CA SER A 261 -6.19 -18.64 -17.16
C SER A 261 -6.35 -20.11 -16.78
N LEU A 262 -7.58 -20.54 -16.45
CA LEU A 262 -7.88 -21.93 -16.10
C LEU A 262 -7.68 -22.90 -17.27
N ARG A 263 -8.01 -22.49 -18.52
CA ARG A 263 -7.81 -23.31 -19.72
C ARG A 263 -6.35 -23.43 -20.13
N SER A 264 -5.60 -22.33 -20.05
CA SER A 264 -4.20 -22.28 -20.48
C SER A 264 -3.22 -22.73 -19.40
N GLY A 265 -3.64 -22.74 -18.13
CA GLY A 265 -2.74 -22.93 -16.99
C GLY A 265 -1.76 -21.77 -16.78
N LEU A 266 -1.97 -20.64 -17.48
CA LEU A 266 -1.10 -19.47 -17.42
C LEU A 266 -1.68 -18.41 -16.50
N VAL A 267 -0.79 -17.74 -15.75
CA VAL A 267 -1.13 -16.55 -14.97
C VAL A 267 -0.70 -15.30 -15.77
N PRO A 268 -1.52 -14.25 -15.87
CA PRO A 268 -1.19 -13.03 -16.63
C PRO A 268 0.17 -12.44 -16.23
N ALA A 269 1.12 -12.24 -17.16
CA ALA A 269 2.51 -11.91 -16.82
C ALA A 269 2.72 -10.64 -15.96
N HIS A 270 1.80 -9.66 -16.03
CA HIS A 270 1.84 -8.43 -15.23
C HIS A 270 1.26 -8.60 -13.82
N SER A 271 0.99 -9.84 -13.41
CA SER A 271 0.65 -10.28 -12.07
C SER A 271 1.88 -10.29 -11.15
N ASN A 272 2.51 -9.14 -10.95
CA ASN A 272 3.58 -9.08 -9.96
C ASN A 272 2.92 -9.25 -8.58
N TRP A 273 3.02 -10.45 -8.02
CA TRP A 273 2.74 -10.73 -6.63
C TRP A 273 3.55 -9.74 -5.79
N LEU A 274 2.88 -8.78 -5.15
CA LEU A 274 3.56 -7.91 -4.22
C LEU A 274 3.84 -8.74 -2.97
N LEU A 275 5.03 -9.35 -2.91
CA LEU A 275 5.62 -9.70 -1.64
C LEU A 275 5.73 -8.42 -0.83
N SER A 276 4.82 -8.25 0.13
CA SER A 276 5.11 -7.35 1.23
C SER A 276 6.36 -7.91 1.91
N PRO A 277 7.45 -7.14 2.07
CA PRO A 277 8.58 -7.63 2.85
C PRO A 277 8.04 -7.97 4.25
N LEU A 278 8.21 -9.22 4.67
CA LEU A 278 7.98 -9.58 6.06
C LEU A 278 8.89 -8.69 6.89
N SER A 279 8.32 -7.72 7.60
CA SER A 279 9.00 -7.14 8.73
C SER A 279 9.15 -8.27 9.73
N SER A 280 10.35 -8.84 9.83
CA SER A 280 10.69 -9.69 10.97
C SER A 280 10.53 -8.81 12.20
N LYS A 281 9.46 -9.03 12.96
CA LYS A 281 9.34 -8.49 14.31
C LYS A 281 10.43 -9.14 15.15
N ASN A 282 11.59 -8.52 15.20
CA ASN A 282 12.58 -8.78 16.23
C ASN A 282 13.36 -7.49 16.48
N LEU A 283 12.79 -6.65 17.34
CA LEU A 283 13.49 -5.91 18.40
C LEU A 283 12.42 -5.20 19.25
N ASP A 284 11.90 -5.92 20.24
CA ASP A 284 11.96 -5.54 21.65
C ASP A 284 11.07 -6.49 22.46
N SER A 285 11.72 -7.23 23.36
CA SER A 285 11.10 -8.05 24.37
C SER A 285 10.36 -7.16 25.37
N THR A 286 9.04 -7.30 25.48
CA THR A 286 8.28 -7.43 26.74
C THR A 286 6.76 -7.37 26.48
N LEU A 287 6.03 -8.22 27.21
CA LEU A 287 4.56 -8.27 27.38
C LEU A 287 3.73 -9.10 26.37
N THR A 288 3.65 -10.39 26.70
CA THR A 288 2.43 -11.19 26.90
C THR A 288 1.18 -10.95 26.04
N SER A 289 0.88 -11.97 25.23
CA SER A 289 -0.46 -12.41 24.77
C SER A 289 -1.38 -11.40 24.06
N CYS A 290 -1.42 -11.49 22.72
CA CYS A 290 -2.68 -11.41 21.95
C CYS A 290 -2.54 -12.14 20.61
N ARG A 291 -3.63 -12.79 20.20
CA ARG A 291 -3.76 -13.88 19.23
C ARG A 291 -3.22 -13.62 17.82
N THR A 292 -2.80 -14.73 17.23
CA THR A 292 -2.45 -14.99 15.84
C THR A 292 -3.57 -14.63 14.84
N SER A 293 -3.29 -13.66 13.97
CA SER A 293 -3.79 -13.67 12.59
C SER A 293 -2.70 -13.09 11.70
N GLY A 294 -1.97 -13.96 10.98
CA GLY A 294 -0.90 -13.54 10.07
C GLY A 294 -1.46 -12.72 8.90
N PRO A 295 -0.70 -11.74 8.37
CA PRO A 295 -1.13 -10.95 7.21
C PRO A 295 -1.12 -11.82 5.94
N SER A 296 -2.23 -11.79 5.19
CA SER A 296 -2.36 -12.47 3.89
C SER A 296 -1.74 -11.61 2.77
N PRO A 297 -1.09 -12.22 1.75
CA PRO A 297 -0.53 -11.48 0.61
C PRO A 297 -1.62 -10.66 -0.10
N ILE A 298 -1.34 -9.37 -0.35
CA ILE A 298 -2.26 -8.47 -1.07
C ILE A 298 -1.96 -8.60 -2.57
N SER A 299 -2.66 -9.52 -3.21
CA SER A 299 -2.59 -9.73 -4.66
C SER A 299 -3.45 -8.70 -5.41
N PRO A 300 -3.09 -8.31 -6.65
CA PRO A 300 -4.00 -7.64 -7.57
C PRO A 300 -5.36 -8.30 -7.62
N PHE A 301 -6.41 -7.49 -7.77
CA PHE A 301 -7.81 -7.89 -7.66
C PHE A 301 -8.13 -9.09 -8.55
N CYS A 302 -7.64 -9.10 -9.80
CA CYS A 302 -7.84 -10.18 -10.78
C CYS A 302 -7.19 -11.52 -10.39
N LEU A 303 -6.26 -11.52 -9.43
CA LEU A 303 -5.51 -12.72 -9.02
C LEU A 303 -5.95 -13.27 -7.67
N LYS A 304 -6.68 -12.48 -6.87
CA LYS A 304 -7.36 -13.01 -5.68
C LYS A 304 -8.35 -14.12 -6.02
N TYR A 305 -8.84 -14.17 -7.26
CA TYR A 305 -9.68 -15.25 -7.74
C TYR A 305 -8.93 -16.57 -7.80
N TRP A 306 -7.62 -16.58 -8.08
CA TRP A 306 -6.83 -17.81 -8.16
C TRP A 306 -6.68 -18.51 -6.79
N SER A 307 -6.50 -17.73 -5.71
CA SER A 307 -6.38 -18.26 -4.35
C SER A 307 -7.71 -18.77 -3.79
N VAL A 308 -8.85 -18.26 -4.27
CA VAL A 308 -10.19 -18.69 -3.86
C VAL A 308 -10.70 -19.86 -4.71
N LEU A 309 -10.26 -19.97 -5.97
CA LEU A 309 -10.69 -21.05 -6.87
C LEU A 309 -9.86 -22.33 -6.71
N SER A 310 -8.67 -22.26 -6.12
CA SER A 310 -7.85 -23.45 -5.85
C SER A 310 -8.51 -24.47 -4.89
N PRO A 311 -9.23 -24.08 -3.81
CA PRO A 311 -9.89 -25.03 -2.92
C PRO A 311 -11.32 -25.43 -3.35
N LEU A 312 -11.99 -24.63 -4.20
CA LEU A 312 -13.42 -24.80 -4.49
C LEU A 312 -13.73 -25.98 -5.42
N ASN A 313 -12.72 -26.59 -6.07
CA ASN A 313 -12.88 -27.76 -6.93
C ASN A 313 -12.41 -29.08 -6.31
N SER A 314 -12.10 -29.12 -5.02
CA SER A 314 -11.93 -30.37 -4.28
C SER A 314 -12.87 -30.38 -3.08
N LYS A 315 -13.96 -31.16 -3.13
CA LYS A 315 -14.59 -31.61 -1.87
C LYS A 315 -13.56 -32.52 -1.17
N PRO A 316 -13.04 -32.18 0.02
CA PRO A 316 -12.19 -33.10 0.74
C PRO A 316 -13.07 -33.92 1.68
N THR A 317 -13.25 -35.20 1.37
CA THR A 317 -13.55 -36.18 2.41
C THR A 317 -12.25 -36.36 3.20
N SER A 318 -12.22 -35.84 4.43
CA SER A 318 -11.28 -36.14 5.52
C SER A 318 -9.87 -36.60 5.12
N ALA A 319 -8.95 -35.67 4.87
CA ALA A 319 -7.55 -35.74 5.31
C ALA A 319 -6.82 -34.45 4.94
N GLN A 320 -5.99 -33.96 5.85
CA GLN A 320 -5.14 -32.79 5.66
C GLN A 320 -4.23 -32.98 4.44
N MET A 321 -4.19 -32.02 3.51
CA MET A 321 -3.24 -32.04 2.40
C MET A 321 -2.62 -30.65 2.24
N THR A 322 -1.37 -30.55 2.69
CA THR A 322 -0.47 -29.42 2.51
C THR A 322 0.11 -29.52 1.09
N CYS A 323 -0.37 -28.72 0.15
CA CYS A 323 0.19 -28.71 -1.21
C CYS A 323 1.47 -27.88 -1.27
N ALA A 324 2.59 -28.56 -1.52
CA ALA A 324 3.85 -27.95 -1.93
C ALA A 324 3.75 -27.45 -3.37
N ASN A 325 4.05 -26.16 -3.59
CA ASN A 325 4.10 -25.54 -4.91
C ASN A 325 5.34 -26.02 -5.68
N HIS A 326 5.18 -27.03 -6.54
CA HIS A 326 6.10 -27.29 -7.65
C HIS A 326 5.48 -26.77 -8.94
N PHE A 327 5.83 -25.55 -9.35
CA PHE A 327 5.66 -25.09 -10.73
C PHE A 327 7.03 -24.72 -11.27
N ASN A 328 7.49 -25.51 -12.24
CA ASN A 328 8.72 -25.26 -12.99
C ASN A 328 8.59 -23.94 -13.75
N LEU A 329 9.37 -22.94 -13.36
CA LEU A 329 9.63 -21.75 -14.16
C LEU A 329 10.74 -22.10 -15.15
N VAL A 330 10.39 -22.28 -16.42
CA VAL A 330 11.39 -22.31 -17.50
C VAL A 330 11.97 -20.90 -17.66
N PRO A 331 13.29 -20.71 -17.61
CA PRO A 331 13.90 -19.40 -17.82
C PRO A 331 13.84 -19.03 -19.30
N VAL A 332 13.21 -17.89 -19.62
CA VAL A 332 13.30 -17.27 -20.95
C VAL A 332 14.67 -16.57 -21.04
N LEU A 333 15.58 -17.17 -21.78
CA LEU A 333 16.85 -16.57 -22.19
C LEU A 333 16.59 -15.48 -23.24
N ASN A 334 16.83 -14.21 -22.88
CA ASN A 334 16.89 -13.12 -23.85
C ASN A 334 18.20 -13.22 -24.63
N THR A 335 18.12 -13.60 -25.91
CA THR A 335 19.22 -13.42 -26.87
C THR A 335 19.23 -11.98 -27.38
N ALA A 336 20.32 -11.25 -27.11
CA ALA A 336 20.58 -9.93 -27.67
C ALA A 336 21.01 -10.00 -29.14
N PRO A 337 20.64 -9.06 -30.02
CA PRO A 337 21.14 -9.02 -31.39
C PRO A 337 22.54 -8.39 -31.46
N LYS A 338 23.46 -9.08 -32.15
CA LYS A 338 24.75 -8.56 -32.60
C LYS A 338 24.54 -7.41 -33.60
N GLN A 339 25.22 -6.29 -33.37
CA GLN A 339 25.49 -5.27 -34.39
C GLN A 339 26.56 -5.80 -35.36
N PRO A 340 26.43 -5.62 -36.69
CA PRO A 340 27.51 -5.87 -37.62
C PRO A 340 28.49 -4.68 -37.65
N SER A 341 29.75 -5.02 -37.86
CA SER A 341 30.94 -4.16 -38.01
C SER A 341 30.88 -3.20 -39.18
#